data_AF-A0A3D5ZI16-F1
#
_entry.id   AF-A0A3D5ZI16-F1
#
_cell.length_a   1.000
_cell.length_b   1.000
_cell.length_c   1.000
_cell.angle_alpha   90.00
_cell.angle_beta   90.00
_cell.angle_gamma   90.00
#
_symmetry.space_group_name_H-M   'P 1'
#
loop_
_entity.id
_entity.type
_entity.pdbx_description
1 polymer ?
#
loop_
_entity_poly.entity_id
_entity_poly.type
_entity_poly.pdbx_seq_one_letter_code
_entity_poly.pdbx_strand_id
1 'polypeptide(L)'
;MNNQGVLVVGGGLAGLTLALQLAPQRVTVLAPRTGNTTGSSGWAQGGLAAALASGDSPRAHAADTIEAGGGLNSVEAVALVTQKAPQMIKNLVQHGVAFDRDHDG
;
A
#
# COMPACT_ATOMS: atom_id res chain seq x y z
N MET A 1 -23.17 -14.11 20.79
CA MET A 1 -21.93 -13.90 20.01
C MET A 1 -21.82 -12.42 19.72
N ASN A 2 -20.78 -11.73 20.22
CA ASN A 2 -20.60 -10.30 19.97
C ASN A 2 -20.17 -10.09 18.52
N ASN A 3 -21.11 -9.74 17.64
CA ASN A 3 -20.87 -9.49 16.21
C ASN A 3 -20.32 -8.07 15.96
N GLN A 4 -19.54 -7.54 16.90
CA GLN A 4 -18.96 -6.20 16.83
C GLN A 4 -17.47 -6.34 16.50
N GLY A 5 -17.11 -6.00 15.27
CA GLY A 5 -15.75 -6.04 14.73
C GLY A 5 -15.75 -6.01 13.21
N VAL A 6 -14.59 -5.70 12.63
CA VAL A 6 -14.42 -5.69 11.16
C VAL A 6 -13.91 -7.06 10.70
N LEU A 7 -14.56 -7.64 9.70
CA LEU A 7 -14.06 -8.82 9.00
C LEU A 7 -13.30 -8.39 7.74
N VAL A 8 -12.03 -8.75 7.64
CA VAL A 8 -11.20 -8.54 6.44
C VAL A 8 -10.99 -9.89 5.77
N VAL A 9 -11.40 -10.02 4.51
CA VAL A 9 -11.17 -11.23 3.70
C VAL A 9 -9.91 -11.02 2.86
N GLY A 10 -8.84 -11.70 3.22
CA GLY A 10 -7.52 -11.65 2.57
C GLY A 10 -6.43 -11.13 3.51
N GLY A 11 -5.44 -11.98 3.80
CA GLY A 11 -4.27 -11.64 4.62
C GLY A 11 -3.06 -11.16 3.80
N GLY A 12 -3.30 -10.47 2.68
CA GLY A 12 -2.25 -9.80 1.90
C GLY A 12 -1.92 -8.41 2.45
N LEU A 13 -1.03 -7.67 1.75
CA LEU A 13 -0.58 -6.34 2.17
C LEU A 13 -1.75 -5.38 2.45
N ALA A 14 -2.74 -5.32 1.56
CA ALA A 14 -3.90 -4.44 1.73
C ALA A 14 -4.73 -4.76 2.99
N GLY A 15 -5.05 -6.05 3.20
CA GLY A 15 -5.87 -6.48 4.33
C GLY A 15 -5.18 -6.32 5.68
N LEU A 16 -3.89 -6.65 5.76
CA LEU A 16 -3.11 -6.48 6.98
C LEU A 16 -2.85 -4.99 7.28
N THR A 17 -2.61 -4.17 6.26
CA THR A 17 -2.48 -2.71 6.43
C THR A 17 -3.78 -2.12 6.97
N LEU A 18 -4.94 -2.51 6.43
CA LEU A 18 -6.23 -2.08 6.94
C LEU A 18 -6.43 -2.51 8.40
N ALA A 19 -6.12 -3.76 8.74
CA ALA A 19 -6.23 -4.25 10.11
C ALA A 19 -5.38 -3.44 11.10
N LEU A 20 -4.17 -3.04 10.71
CA LEU A 20 -3.30 -2.17 11.50
C LEU A 20 -3.87 -0.76 11.65
N GLN A 21 -4.40 -0.18 10.56
CA GLN A 21 -4.98 1.17 10.57
C GLN A 21 -6.27 1.28 11.40
N LEU A 22 -6.98 0.16 11.61
CA LEU A 22 -8.18 0.12 12.43
C LEU A 22 -7.89 -0.03 13.94
N ALA A 23 -6.64 -0.20 14.36
CA ALA A 23 -6.31 -0.30 15.78
C ALA A 23 -6.80 0.94 16.57
N PRO A 24 -7.36 0.77 17.79
CA PRO A 24 -7.45 -0.47 18.58
C PRO A 24 -8.73 -1.30 18.33
N GLN A 25 -9.51 -1.02 17.27
CA GLN A 25 -10.72 -1.78 16.97
C GLN A 25 -10.43 -3.26 16.73
N ARG A 26 -11.40 -4.13 17.08
CA ARG A 26 -11.27 -5.56 16.84
C ARG A 26 -11.43 -5.87 15.35
N VAL A 27 -10.40 -6.48 14.76
CA VAL A 27 -10.39 -6.94 13.36
C VAL A 27 -10.12 -8.45 13.31
N THR A 28 -10.94 -9.17 12.56
CA THR A 28 -10.72 -10.58 12.21
C THR A 28 -10.26 -10.65 10.76
N VAL A 29 -9.09 -11.25 10.50
CA VAL A 29 -8.57 -11.46 9.15
C VAL A 29 -8.80 -12.92 8.76
N LEU A 30 -9.59 -13.15 7.71
CA LEU A 30 -9.81 -14.46 7.11
C LEU A 30 -8.86 -14.66 5.94
N ALA A 31 -8.07 -15.72 5.97
CA ALA A 31 -7.05 -16.00 4.98
C ALA A 31 -6.85 -17.51 4.77
N PRO A 32 -6.48 -17.98 3.56
CA PRO A 32 -6.23 -19.41 3.31
C PRO A 32 -5.04 -19.98 4.07
N ARG A 33 -4.06 -19.13 4.39
CA ARG A 33 -2.82 -19.42 5.11
C ARG A 33 -2.46 -18.23 6.01
N THR A 34 -1.53 -18.43 6.94
CA THR A 34 -0.98 -17.36 7.79
C THR A 34 0.41 -16.95 7.32
N GLY A 35 0.83 -15.72 7.64
CA GLY A 35 2.17 -15.21 7.34
C GLY A 35 2.34 -14.70 5.91
N ASN A 36 3.59 -14.53 5.47
CA ASN A 36 3.97 -13.90 4.20
C ASN A 36 3.53 -14.69 2.94
N THR A 37 3.14 -15.95 3.07
CA THR A 37 2.72 -16.79 1.93
C THR A 37 1.23 -16.72 1.62
N THR A 38 0.47 -15.90 2.36
CA THR A 38 -1.00 -15.82 2.29
C THR A 38 -1.55 -15.32 0.95
N GLY A 39 -0.74 -14.62 0.15
CA GLY A 39 -1.10 -14.07 -1.16
C GLY A 39 0.11 -13.66 -1.99
N SER A 40 -0.11 -12.84 -3.02
CA SER A 40 0.94 -12.38 -3.94
C SER A 40 1.90 -11.36 -3.32
N SER A 41 1.50 -10.64 -2.27
CA SER A 41 2.31 -9.55 -1.69
C SER A 41 3.69 -9.98 -1.23
N GLY A 42 3.83 -11.19 -0.67
CA GLY A 42 5.13 -11.72 -0.24
C GLY A 42 6.07 -12.11 -1.38
N TRP A 43 5.59 -12.12 -2.62
CA TRP A 43 6.35 -12.50 -3.82
C TRP A 43 6.76 -11.28 -4.68
N ALA A 44 6.39 -10.07 -4.26
CA ALA A 44 6.73 -8.84 -5.00
C ALA A 44 8.24 -8.59 -4.94
N GLN A 45 8.84 -8.29 -6.10
CA GLN A 45 10.30 -8.10 -6.24
C GLN A 45 10.69 -6.72 -6.78
N GLY A 46 9.80 -6.05 -7.51
CA GLY A 46 10.14 -4.80 -8.21
C GLY A 46 10.30 -3.60 -7.28
N GLY A 47 9.31 -3.35 -6.42
CA GLY A 47 9.30 -2.20 -5.51
C GLY A 47 7.94 -1.50 -5.43
N LEU A 48 7.90 -0.38 -4.74
CA LEU A 48 6.71 0.48 -4.60
C LEU A 48 7.01 1.84 -5.25
N ALA A 49 6.16 2.27 -6.19
CA ALA A 49 6.31 3.56 -6.83
C ALA A 49 5.73 4.67 -5.93
N ALA A 50 6.53 5.71 -5.65
CA ALA A 50 6.10 6.92 -4.94
C ALA A 50 7.00 8.08 -5.33
N ALA A 51 6.41 9.28 -5.49
CA ALA A 51 7.14 10.49 -5.85
C ALA A 51 7.90 11.04 -4.62
N LEU A 52 9.12 10.57 -4.42
CA LEU A 52 9.97 10.90 -3.27
C LEU A 52 11.22 11.72 -3.66
N ALA A 53 11.65 11.61 -4.92
CA ALA A 53 12.87 12.24 -5.40
C ALA A 53 12.72 13.75 -5.54
N SER A 54 13.84 14.47 -5.41
CA SER A 54 13.89 15.90 -5.71
C SER A 54 13.54 16.12 -7.19
N GLY A 55 12.52 16.95 -7.45
CA GLY A 55 12.04 17.23 -8.81
C GLY A 55 10.93 16.30 -9.30
N ASP A 56 10.60 15.24 -8.56
CA ASP A 56 9.42 14.43 -8.83
C ASP A 56 8.17 15.02 -8.13
N SER A 57 6.98 14.66 -8.61
CA SER A 57 5.73 15.09 -7.99
C SER A 57 4.62 14.05 -8.16
N PRO A 58 3.66 13.98 -7.21
CA PRO A 58 2.47 13.15 -7.38
C PRO A 58 1.70 13.44 -8.68
N ARG A 59 1.73 14.69 -9.15
CA ARG A 59 1.07 15.09 -10.41
C ARG A 59 1.76 14.48 -11.63
N ALA A 60 3.09 14.46 -11.67
CA ALA A 60 3.84 13.83 -12.76
C ALA A 60 3.57 12.33 -12.78
N HIS A 61 3.71 11.66 -11.64
CA HIS A 61 3.38 10.24 -11.49
C HIS A 61 1.91 9.91 -11.89
N ALA A 62 0.96 10.78 -11.54
CA ALA A 62 -0.44 10.62 -11.97
C ALA A 62 -0.60 10.70 -13.50
N ALA A 63 0.12 11.60 -14.16
CA ALA A 63 0.09 11.74 -15.61
C ALA A 63 0.61 10.47 -16.29
N ASP A 64 1.77 9.96 -15.83
CA ASP A 64 2.36 8.72 -16.34
C ASP A 64 1.41 7.52 -16.16
N THR A 65 0.74 7.45 -15.01
CA THR A 65 -0.23 6.38 -14.71
C THR A 65 -1.44 6.43 -15.65
N ILE A 66 -1.96 7.63 -15.95
CA ILE A 66 -3.10 7.83 -16.85
C ILE A 66 -2.73 7.50 -18.30
N GLU A 67 -1.54 7.93 -18.73
CA GLU A 67 -1.01 7.63 -20.06
C GLU A 67 -0.84 6.10 -20.24
N ALA A 68 -0.15 5.45 -19.30
CA ALA A 68 0.08 4.01 -19.33
C ALA A 68 -1.21 3.18 -19.27
N GLY A 69 -2.26 3.70 -18.61
CA GLY A 69 -3.54 3.01 -18.50
C GLY A 69 -4.47 3.18 -19.70
N GLY A 70 -4.05 3.87 -20.77
CA GLY A 70 -4.77 3.89 -22.05
C GLY A 70 -6.18 4.49 -21.97
N GLY A 71 -6.40 5.43 -21.04
CA GLY A 71 -7.70 6.09 -20.86
C GLY A 71 -8.76 5.29 -20.09
N LEU A 72 -8.39 4.13 -19.52
CA LEU A 72 -9.32 3.29 -18.75
C LEU A 72 -9.29 3.59 -17.24
N ASN A 73 -8.40 4.46 -16.78
CA ASN A 73 -8.31 4.78 -15.37
C ASN A 73 -9.43 5.73 -14.91
N SER A 74 -9.80 5.61 -13.64
CA SER A 74 -10.45 6.72 -12.94
C SER A 74 -9.39 7.76 -12.58
N VAL A 75 -9.50 8.95 -13.17
CA VAL A 75 -8.57 10.07 -12.93
C VAL A 75 -8.54 10.46 -11.44
N GLU A 76 -9.69 10.45 -10.78
CA GLU A 76 -9.80 10.75 -9.35
C GLU A 76 -9.07 9.71 -8.50
N ALA A 77 -9.23 8.42 -8.81
CA ALA A 77 -8.56 7.36 -8.08
C ALA A 77 -7.03 7.42 -8.26
N VAL A 78 -6.56 7.69 -9.49
CA VAL A 78 -5.13 7.84 -9.77
C VAL A 78 -4.55 9.04 -9.01
N ALA A 79 -5.23 10.19 -9.04
CA ALA A 79 -4.79 11.37 -8.31
C ALA A 79 -4.72 11.12 -6.80
N LEU A 80 -5.72 10.44 -6.23
CA LEU A 80 -5.74 10.08 -4.81
C LEU A 80 -4.58 9.15 -4.43
N VAL A 81 -4.36 8.08 -5.20
CA VAL A 81 -3.34 7.07 -4.91
C VAL A 81 -1.94 7.67 -5.01
N THR A 82 -1.65 8.38 -6.09
CA THR A 82 -0.32 9.00 -6.32
C THR A 82 -0.03 10.11 -5.31
N GLN A 83 -1.05 10.89 -4.90
CA GLN A 83 -0.90 11.90 -3.85
C GLN A 83 -0.60 11.28 -2.47
N LYS A 84 -1.22 10.14 -2.15
CA LYS A 84 -1.00 9.47 -0.85
C LYS A 84 0.28 8.63 -0.80
N ALA A 85 0.78 8.15 -1.95
CA ALA A 85 1.91 7.23 -2.01
C ALA A 85 3.16 7.68 -1.22
N PRO A 86 3.63 8.95 -1.30
CA PRO A 86 4.79 9.40 -0.52
C PRO A 86 4.60 9.26 1.00
N GLN A 87 3.41 9.60 1.52
CA GLN A 87 3.11 9.45 2.94
C GLN A 87 2.99 7.99 3.34
N MET A 88 2.46 7.14 2.46
CA MET A 88 2.39 5.70 2.73
C MET A 88 3.77 5.06 2.86
N ILE A 89 4.76 5.46 2.04
CA ILE A 89 6.14 5.00 2.22
C ILE A 89 6.69 5.40 3.59
N LYS A 90 6.48 6.65 4.02
CA LYS A 90 6.90 7.10 5.36
C LYS A 90 6.25 6.28 6.49
N ASN A 91 4.96 5.97 6.36
CA ASN A 91 4.25 5.13 7.34
C ASN A 91 4.83 3.71 7.38
N LEU A 92 5.19 3.13 6.24
CA LEU A 92 5.84 1.81 6.19
C LEU A 92 7.21 1.82 6.88
N VAL A 93 8.01 2.87 6.68
CA VAL A 93 9.27 3.05 7.42
C VAL A 93 9.02 3.12 8.93
N GLN A 94 7.99 3.86 9.37
CA GLN A 94 7.63 3.94 10.80
C GLN A 94 7.19 2.59 11.38
N HIS A 95 6.62 1.71 10.55
CA HIS A 95 6.29 0.33 10.92
C HIS A 95 7.47 -0.64 10.83
N GLY A 96 8.68 -0.16 10.53
CA GLY A 96 9.91 -0.95 10.51
C GLY A 96 10.22 -1.64 9.18
N VAL A 97 9.56 -1.24 8.09
CA VAL A 97 9.95 -1.72 6.75
C VAL A 97 11.31 -1.15 6.40
N ALA A 98 12.28 -2.04 6.17
CA ALA A 98 13.62 -1.69 5.73
C ALA A 98 13.64 -1.50 4.21
N PHE A 99 13.40 -0.28 3.75
CA PHE A 99 13.71 0.09 2.37
C PHE A 99 15.22 0.25 2.21
N ASP A 100 15.72 -0.16 1.04
CA ASP A 100 17.08 0.19 0.64
C ASP A 100 17.23 1.71 0.64
N ARG A 101 18.34 2.17 1.19
CA ARG A 101 18.72 3.58 1.23
C ARG A 101 19.76 3.83 0.14
N ASP A 102 20.17 5.08 -0.01
CA ASP A 102 21.26 5.40 -0.94
C ASP A 102 22.58 4.73 -0.51
N HIS A 103 23.64 4.99 -1.28
CA HIS A 103 25.00 4.48 -1.01
C HIS A 103 25.40 4.63 0.47
N ASP A 104 24.95 5.67 1.18
CA ASP A 104 25.40 5.99 2.53
C ASP A 104 24.54 5.39 3.64
N GLY A 105 23.40 4.78 3.27
CA GLY A 105 22.61 3.89 4.13
C GLY A 105 21.69 4.54 5.13
#